data_AF-A0A7D9LMA2-F1
#
_entry.id   AF-A0A7D9LMA2-F1
#
_cell.length_a   1.000
_cell.length_b   1.000
_cell.length_c   1.000
_cell.angle_alpha   90.00
_cell.angle_beta   90.00
_cell.angle_gamma   90.00
#
_symmetry.space_group_name_H-M   'P 1'
#
loop_
_entity.id
_entity.type
_entity.pdbx_description
1 polymer ?
#
loop_
_entity_poly.entity_id
_entity_poly.type
_entity_poly.pdbx_seq_one_letter_code
_entity_poly.pdbx_strand_id
1 'polypeptide(L)'
;MVGNAPDARDGIYWIKTKNGPKKAWCDLVTDGGGFMLIGVKDTPVTWAIPSSPSIILPQGKAQWSSAFGDQQVLDFRIQISKSTSFEETHSHWYYRFQSPRKLSSLLLRNQGQCSHNHPGIGNVAFVKDLMRNKVVTKNFKCSRFGAHFFKGLGW
;
A
#
# COMPACT_ATOMS: atom_id res chain seq x y z
N MET A 1 17.39 -3.15 3.68
CA MET A 1 17.33 -2.01 2.76
C MET A 1 18.21 -2.36 1.57
N VAL A 2 17.64 -2.45 0.37
CA VAL A 2 18.45 -2.48 -0.86
C VAL A 2 19.01 -1.06 -0.98
N GLY A 3 20.34 -0.93 -1.02
CA GLY A 3 21.00 0.37 -1.11
C GLY A 3 20.61 1.10 -2.40
N ASN A 4 20.63 2.42 -2.35
CA ASN A 4 20.40 3.30 -3.50
C ASN A 4 21.31 2.88 -4.66
N ALA A 5 20.75 2.13 -5.61
CA ALA A 5 21.33 1.91 -6.92
C ALA A 5 20.67 2.96 -7.83
N PRO A 6 21.34 4.08 -8.14
CA PRO A 6 20.73 5.21 -8.83
C PRO A 6 20.18 4.87 -10.23
N ASP A 7 20.65 3.77 -10.83
CA ASP A 7 20.18 3.26 -12.12
C ASP A 7 19.17 2.12 -12.02
N ALA A 8 18.73 1.76 -10.81
CA ALA A 8 17.80 0.67 -10.62
C ALA A 8 16.41 1.07 -11.12
N ARG A 9 15.85 0.22 -11.98
CA ARG A 9 14.54 0.41 -12.59
C ARG A 9 13.49 -0.40 -11.85
N ASP A 10 12.24 -0.11 -12.11
CA ASP A 10 11.15 -0.94 -11.64
C ASP A 10 11.32 -2.38 -12.14
N GLY A 11 11.03 -3.37 -11.28
CA GLY A 11 11.26 -4.76 -11.64
C GLY A 11 11.24 -5.74 -10.49
N ILE A 12 11.58 -7.00 -10.77
CA ILE A 12 11.60 -8.08 -9.78
C ILE A 12 12.98 -8.16 -9.13
N TYR A 13 13.03 -8.04 -7.80
CA TYR A 13 14.25 -8.11 -7.02
C TYR A 13 14.14 -9.12 -5.88
N TRP A 14 15.29 -9.67 -5.48
CA TRP A 14 15.40 -10.41 -4.23
C TRP A 14 15.53 -9.44 -3.05
N ILE A 15 14.62 -9.55 -2.10
CA ILE A 15 14.63 -8.78 -0.86
C ILE A 15 14.97 -9.71 0.30
N LYS A 16 15.95 -9.31 1.12
CA LYS A 16 16.26 -10.00 2.37
C LYS A 16 15.12 -9.76 3.38
N THR A 17 14.44 -10.82 3.78
CA THR A 17 13.41 -10.78 4.84
C THR A 17 13.87 -11.56 6.07
N LYS A 18 13.13 -11.43 7.18
CA LYS A 18 13.35 -12.24 8.39
C LYS A 18 13.27 -13.76 8.11
N ASN A 19 12.42 -14.16 7.17
CA ASN A 19 12.15 -15.56 6.84
C ASN A 19 12.92 -16.00 5.58
N GLY A 20 14.08 -15.39 5.32
CA GLY A 20 14.93 -15.64 4.15
C GLY A 20 14.69 -14.69 2.97
N PRO A 21 15.50 -14.79 1.91
CA PRO A 21 15.31 -13.99 0.69
C PRO A 21 13.98 -14.31 0.00
N LYS A 22 13.26 -13.28 -0.44
CA LYS A 22 12.00 -13.41 -1.20
C LYS A 22 12.01 -12.49 -2.40
N LYS A 23 11.38 -12.90 -3.51
CA LYS A 23 11.20 -12.02 -4.68
C LYS A 23 10.03 -11.07 -4.45
N ALA A 24 10.22 -9.80 -4.80
CA ALA A 24 9.15 -8.80 -4.85
C ALA A 24 9.30 -7.99 -6.14
N TRP A 25 8.18 -7.47 -6.65
CA TRP A 25 8.24 -6.40 -7.63
C TRP A 25 8.46 -5.09 -6.88
N CYS A 26 9.45 -4.31 -7.28
CA CYS A 26 9.86 -3.07 -6.64
C CYS A 26 9.61 -1.89 -7.58
N ASP A 27 9.00 -0.84 -7.04
CA ASP A 27 9.02 0.50 -7.62
C ASP A 27 10.23 1.23 -7.07
N LEU A 28 11.19 1.50 -7.96
CA LEU A 28 12.47 2.14 -7.63
C LEU A 28 12.57 3.54 -8.23
N VAL A 29 11.58 3.98 -9.00
CA VAL A 29 11.63 5.26 -9.73
C VAL A 29 10.70 6.30 -9.10
N THR A 30 9.49 5.92 -8.70
CA THR A 30 8.46 6.87 -8.25
C THR A 30 8.80 7.49 -6.90
N ASP A 31 8.83 8.82 -6.83
CA ASP A 31 9.12 9.61 -5.60
C ASP A 31 10.42 9.17 -4.90
N GLY A 32 11.46 8.83 -5.68
CA GLY A 32 12.73 8.33 -5.16
C GLY A 32 12.76 6.83 -4.88
N GLY A 33 11.69 6.09 -5.20
CA GLY A 33 11.65 4.64 -5.17
C GLY A 33 11.59 4.03 -3.77
N GLY A 34 12.03 2.78 -3.67
CA GLY A 34 12.12 2.05 -2.40
C GLY A 34 10.82 1.39 -1.94
N PHE A 35 9.85 1.22 -2.86
CA PHE A 35 8.58 0.56 -2.57
C PHE A 35 8.57 -0.85 -3.15
N MET A 36 7.97 -1.80 -2.42
CA MET A 36 7.61 -3.10 -2.98
C MET A 36 6.11 -3.16 -3.21
N LEU A 37 5.69 -3.74 -4.33
CA LEU A 37 4.30 -3.99 -4.62
C LEU A 37 3.81 -5.19 -3.83
N ILE A 38 2.81 -4.95 -2.99
CA ILE A 38 2.25 -5.96 -2.08
C ILE A 38 0.80 -6.34 -2.41
N GLY A 39 0.17 -5.64 -3.34
CA GLY A 39 -1.19 -5.95 -3.78
C GLY A 39 -1.61 -5.14 -4.99
N VAL A 40 -2.44 -5.75 -5.83
CA VAL A 40 -3.11 -5.13 -6.97
C VAL A 40 -4.58 -5.50 -6.95
N LYS A 41 -5.41 -4.67 -7.55
CA LYS A 41 -6.84 -4.90 -7.71
C LYS A 41 -7.42 -3.99 -8.79
N ASP A 42 -8.54 -4.42 -9.32
CA ASP A 42 -9.39 -3.74 -10.29
C ASP A 42 -10.70 -3.20 -9.67
N THR A 43 -10.94 -3.43 -8.38
CA THR A 43 -12.14 -2.96 -7.67
C THR A 43 -11.79 -2.08 -6.46
N PRO A 44 -12.67 -1.14 -6.03
CA PRO A 44 -12.41 -0.29 -4.86
C PRO A 44 -12.50 -1.02 -3.50
N VAL A 45 -12.95 -2.29 -3.46
CA VAL A 45 -13.01 -3.10 -2.24
C VAL A 45 -11.62 -3.66 -1.89
N THR A 46 -11.11 -3.39 -0.69
CA THR A 46 -9.74 -3.81 -0.26
C THR A 46 -9.72 -4.98 0.72
N TRP A 47 -10.81 -5.23 1.45
CA TRP A 47 -10.86 -6.20 2.56
C TRP A 47 -11.11 -7.65 2.11
N ALA A 48 -11.81 -7.84 0.98
CA ALA A 48 -12.19 -9.16 0.46
C ALA A 48 -11.22 -9.67 -0.63
N ILE A 49 -10.04 -9.08 -0.74
CA ILE A 49 -9.05 -9.47 -1.74
C ILE A 49 -8.34 -10.74 -1.25
N PRO A 50 -8.27 -11.82 -2.04
CA PRO A 50 -7.52 -13.02 -1.68
C PRO A 50 -6.06 -12.69 -1.33
N SER A 51 -5.49 -13.41 -0.37
CA SER A 51 -4.07 -13.31 -0.08
C SER A 51 -3.37 -14.64 -0.39
N SER A 52 -2.18 -14.56 -1.00
CA SER A 52 -1.36 -15.74 -1.30
C SER A 52 0.12 -15.43 -1.05
N PRO A 53 0.98 -16.44 -0.84
CA PRO A 53 2.42 -16.22 -0.65
C PRO A 53 3.17 -15.85 -1.95
N SER A 54 2.45 -15.52 -3.03
CA SER A 54 3.02 -15.22 -4.34
C SER A 54 3.57 -13.79 -4.44
N ILE A 55 4.46 -13.59 -5.41
CA ILE A 55 4.84 -12.25 -5.88
C ILE A 55 3.66 -11.56 -6.55
N ILE A 56 3.53 -10.25 -6.34
CA ILE A 56 2.54 -9.42 -7.04
C ILE A 56 3.22 -8.71 -8.20
N LEU A 57 2.55 -8.69 -9.34
CA LEU A 57 2.95 -7.94 -10.52
C LEU A 57 1.90 -6.86 -10.82
N PRO A 58 2.27 -5.70 -11.39
CA PRO A 58 1.35 -4.58 -11.60
C PRO A 58 0.10 -4.91 -12.43
N GLN A 59 0.24 -5.79 -13.44
CA GLN A 59 -0.86 -6.31 -14.27
C GLN A 59 -1.28 -7.74 -13.88
N GLY A 60 -1.00 -8.14 -12.63
CA GLY A 60 -1.33 -9.47 -12.12
C GLY A 60 -2.78 -9.60 -11.66
N LYS A 61 -3.18 -10.82 -11.30
CA LYS A 61 -4.48 -11.10 -10.70
C LYS A 61 -4.63 -10.35 -9.37
N ALA A 62 -5.81 -9.77 -9.14
CA ALA A 62 -6.18 -9.08 -7.91
C ALA A 62 -5.93 -9.97 -6.67
N GLN A 63 -4.95 -9.61 -5.86
CA GLN A 63 -4.57 -10.32 -4.64
C GLN A 63 -3.62 -9.48 -3.77
N TRP A 64 -3.51 -9.81 -2.49
CA TRP A 64 -2.43 -9.38 -1.60
C TRP A 64 -1.33 -10.45 -1.54
N SER A 65 -0.07 -10.03 -1.34
CA SER A 65 1.00 -10.94 -0.98
C SER A 65 1.04 -11.13 0.54
N SER A 66 0.81 -12.36 1.00
CA SER A 66 1.06 -12.75 2.39
C SER A 66 2.53 -13.05 2.67
N ALA A 67 3.38 -13.09 1.63
CA ALA A 67 4.80 -13.44 1.74
C ALA A 67 5.59 -12.51 2.66
N PHE A 68 5.12 -11.27 2.82
CA PHE A 68 5.80 -10.21 3.57
C PHE A 68 5.06 -9.82 4.86
N GLY A 69 4.09 -10.63 5.33
CA GLY A 69 3.24 -10.29 6.48
C GLY A 69 4.01 -9.89 7.76
N ASP A 70 5.14 -10.55 8.04
CA ASP A 70 5.99 -10.25 9.21
C ASP A 70 6.94 -9.06 9.03
N GLN A 71 7.03 -8.49 7.83
CA GLN A 71 7.88 -7.33 7.59
C GLN A 71 7.27 -6.09 8.23
N GLN A 72 8.12 -5.29 8.87
CA GLN A 72 7.70 -3.99 9.38
C GLN A 72 7.69 -2.98 8.23
N VAL A 73 6.59 -2.25 8.11
CA VAL A 73 6.40 -1.16 7.16
C VAL A 73 6.21 0.14 7.94
N LEU A 74 6.81 1.20 7.41
CA LEU A 74 6.69 2.55 7.95
C LEU A 74 5.96 3.48 6.97
N ASP A 75 6.06 3.16 5.68
CA ASP A 75 5.45 3.89 4.58
C ASP A 75 4.53 2.95 3.81
N PHE A 76 3.37 3.46 3.44
CA PHE A 76 2.42 2.73 2.61
C PHE A 76 1.88 3.63 1.52
N ARG A 77 1.74 3.08 0.32
CA ARG A 77 1.38 3.84 -0.87
C ARG A 77 0.21 3.18 -1.59
N ILE A 78 -0.72 4.00 -2.06
CA ILE A 78 -1.85 3.55 -2.87
C ILE A 78 -1.88 4.40 -4.12
N GLN A 79 -1.96 3.74 -5.27
CA GLN A 79 -2.14 4.36 -6.57
C GLN A 79 -3.43 3.82 -7.17
N ILE A 80 -4.26 4.73 -7.69
CA ILE A 80 -5.51 4.39 -8.36
C ILE A 80 -5.44 5.00 -9.75
N SER A 81 -5.57 4.16 -10.77
CA SER A 81 -5.55 4.54 -12.18
C SER A 81 -6.75 3.97 -12.91
N LYS A 82 -7.16 4.66 -13.98
CA LYS A 82 -8.15 4.16 -14.94
C LYS A 82 -7.52 3.25 -16.00
N SER A 83 -6.20 3.26 -16.15
CA SER A 83 -5.47 2.44 -17.10
C SER A 83 -4.59 1.39 -16.41
N THR A 84 -4.34 0.28 -17.08
CA THR A 84 -3.41 -0.77 -16.63
C THR A 84 -1.94 -0.39 -16.81
N SER A 85 -1.67 0.65 -17.61
CA SER A 85 -0.35 1.29 -17.77
C SER A 85 -0.04 2.27 -16.64
N PHE A 86 -1.02 2.61 -15.80
CA PHE A 86 -0.95 3.65 -14.78
C PHE A 86 -0.77 5.09 -15.32
N GLU A 87 -0.75 5.30 -16.64
CA GLU A 87 -0.67 6.63 -17.26
C GLU A 87 -1.86 7.51 -16.88
N GLU A 88 -3.05 6.92 -16.70
CA GLU A 88 -4.26 7.63 -16.24
C GLU A 88 -4.42 7.57 -14.72
N THR A 89 -3.32 7.77 -13.98
CA THR A 89 -3.36 7.84 -12.51
C THR A 89 -4.24 8.99 -12.06
N HIS A 90 -5.30 8.67 -11.31
CA HIS A 90 -6.25 9.65 -10.80
C HIS A 90 -5.98 10.03 -9.35
N SER A 91 -5.39 9.12 -8.56
CA SER A 91 -4.93 9.45 -7.22
C SER A 91 -3.72 8.62 -6.81
N HIS A 92 -2.82 9.26 -6.07
CA HIS A 92 -1.59 8.64 -5.60
C HIS A 92 -1.26 9.13 -4.19
N TRP A 93 -1.56 8.28 -3.20
CA TRP A 93 -1.48 8.63 -1.79
C TRP A 93 -0.29 7.93 -1.14
N TYR A 94 0.50 8.71 -0.40
CA TYR A 94 1.57 8.25 0.47
C TYR A 94 1.15 8.45 1.92
N TYR A 95 1.20 7.38 2.71
CA TYR A 95 0.90 7.35 4.13
C TYR A 95 2.18 7.07 4.92
N ARG A 96 2.64 8.04 5.70
CA ARG A 96 3.69 7.82 6.72
C ARG A 96 3.06 7.38 8.02
N PHE A 97 3.40 6.21 8.55
CA PHE A 97 2.92 5.80 9.87
C PHE A 97 3.68 6.49 11.00
N GLN A 98 3.03 6.66 12.15
CA GLN A 98 3.67 7.22 13.35
C GLN A 98 4.78 6.29 13.88
N SER A 99 4.59 4.98 13.74
CA SER A 99 5.57 3.96 14.11
C SER A 99 5.54 2.78 13.13
N PRO A 100 6.65 2.05 12.95
CA PRO A 100 6.66 0.85 12.13
C PRO A 100 5.69 -0.21 12.66
N ARG A 101 4.98 -0.90 11.76
CA ARG A 101 4.10 -2.02 12.12
C ARG A 101 4.19 -3.16 11.13
N LYS A 102 3.79 -4.36 11.54
CA LYS A 102 3.75 -5.52 10.64
C LYS A 102 2.79 -5.27 9.48
N LEU A 103 3.17 -5.74 8.28
CA LEU A 103 2.29 -5.67 7.11
C LEU A 103 0.99 -6.44 7.31
N SER A 104 1.03 -7.58 8.02
CA SER A 104 -0.18 -8.35 8.38
C SER A 104 -1.14 -7.58 9.30
N SER A 105 -0.69 -6.47 9.89
CA SER A 105 -1.48 -5.57 10.75
C SER A 105 -1.63 -4.18 10.13
N LEU A 106 -1.54 -4.08 8.79
CA LEU A 106 -1.66 -2.82 8.05
C LEU A 106 -3.01 -2.14 8.28
N LEU A 107 -4.10 -2.92 8.19
CA LEU A 107 -5.47 -2.45 8.41
C LEU A 107 -5.82 -2.59 9.89
N LEU A 108 -6.25 -1.48 10.49
CA LEU A 108 -6.63 -1.39 11.89
C LEU A 108 -8.15 -1.44 12.06
N ARG A 109 -8.57 -2.01 13.18
CA ARG A 109 -9.95 -2.00 13.69
C ARG A 109 -9.91 -1.72 15.18
N ASN A 110 -10.75 -0.80 15.67
CA ASN A 110 -10.77 -0.37 17.08
C ASN A 110 -9.45 0.20 17.62
N GLN A 111 -8.56 0.66 16.74
CA GLN A 111 -7.22 1.12 17.08
C GLN A 111 -6.77 2.21 16.11
N GLY A 112 -5.79 3.03 16.51
CA GLY A 112 -5.14 4.02 15.64
C GLY A 112 -6.12 5.01 15.02
N GLN A 113 -7.14 5.41 15.77
CA GLN A 113 -8.26 6.29 15.35
C GLN A 113 -9.23 5.65 14.33
N CYS A 114 -9.06 4.37 13.99
CA CYS A 114 -10.04 3.58 13.25
C CYS A 114 -11.02 2.90 14.21
N SER A 115 -12.32 3.01 13.94
CA SER A 115 -13.37 2.39 14.76
C SER A 115 -13.79 1.02 14.23
N HIS A 116 -14.64 0.32 14.97
CA HIS A 116 -15.22 -0.95 14.54
C HIS A 116 -15.95 -0.84 13.20
N ASN A 117 -16.72 0.25 13.06
CA ASN A 117 -17.56 0.54 11.89
C ASN A 117 -16.77 1.19 10.76
N HIS A 118 -15.55 1.66 11.03
CA HIS A 118 -14.70 2.31 10.04
C HIS A 118 -13.26 1.79 10.17
N PRO A 119 -13.01 0.51 9.83
CA PRO A 119 -11.68 -0.04 9.84
C PRO A 119 -10.89 0.41 8.60
N GLY A 120 -9.56 0.41 8.71
CA GLY A 120 -8.66 0.73 7.61
C GLY A 120 -7.30 1.25 8.07
N ILE A 121 -6.67 2.13 7.30
CA ILE A 121 -5.33 2.64 7.62
C ILE A 121 -5.46 3.82 8.57
N GLY A 122 -5.00 3.62 9.79
CA GLY A 122 -4.89 4.65 10.82
C GLY A 122 -3.48 4.73 11.39
N ASN A 123 -3.33 5.51 12.46
CA ASN A 123 -2.04 5.81 13.09
C ASN A 123 -0.99 6.41 12.12
N VAL A 124 -1.42 7.43 11.38
CA VAL A 124 -0.65 8.08 10.30
C VAL A 124 -0.07 9.39 10.83
N ALA A 125 1.22 9.62 10.60
CA ALA A 125 1.91 10.87 10.93
C ALA A 125 1.58 11.97 9.91
N PHE A 126 1.56 11.62 8.62
CA PHE A 126 1.09 12.51 7.56
C PHE A 126 0.64 11.75 6.32
N VAL A 127 -0.20 12.41 5.52
CA VAL A 127 -0.56 11.97 4.16
C VAL A 127 0.00 12.96 3.15
N LYS A 128 0.69 12.45 2.14
CA LYS A 128 1.20 13.22 1.01
C LYS A 128 0.45 12.81 -0.27
N ASP A 129 -0.05 13.80 -0.99
CA ASP A 129 -0.53 13.69 -2.37
C ASP A 129 0.71 13.66 -3.27
N LEU A 130 1.01 12.51 -3.87
CA LEU A 130 2.17 12.36 -4.74
C LEU A 130 1.96 13.02 -6.09
N MET A 131 0.71 13.18 -6.55
CA MET A 131 0.43 13.88 -7.81
C MET A 131 0.70 15.38 -7.69
N ARG A 132 0.53 15.96 -6.49
CA ARG A 132 0.82 17.37 -6.20
C ARG A 132 2.14 17.58 -5.44
N ASN A 133 2.87 16.50 -5.17
CA ASN A 133 4.06 16.48 -4.32
C ASN A 133 3.89 17.28 -3.00
N LYS A 134 2.76 17.13 -2.31
CA LYS A 134 2.40 17.97 -1.15
C LYS A 134 1.84 17.16 0.01
N VAL A 135 2.28 17.46 1.23
CA VAL A 135 1.63 16.97 2.45
C VAL A 135 0.26 17.63 2.58
N VAL A 136 -0.81 16.84 2.47
CA VAL A 136 -2.20 17.32 2.48
C VAL A 136 -2.81 17.33 3.88
N THR A 137 -2.31 16.51 4.80
CA THR A 137 -2.72 16.54 6.21
C THR A 137 -1.70 15.86 7.13
N LYS A 138 -1.62 16.37 8.36
CA LYS A 138 -0.94 15.73 9.51
C LYS A 138 -1.92 15.25 10.59
N ASN A 139 -3.21 15.55 10.43
CA ASN A 139 -4.28 15.22 11.37
C ASN A 139 -5.19 14.12 10.80
N PHE A 140 -4.56 13.10 10.23
CA PHE A 140 -5.28 12.01 9.56
C PHE A 140 -5.84 11.02 10.58
N LYS A 141 -7.16 10.78 10.55
CA LYS A 141 -7.83 9.86 11.48
C LYS A 141 -7.75 8.41 11.01
N CYS A 142 -8.55 8.05 10.02
CA CYS A 142 -8.58 6.71 9.46
C CYS A 142 -9.07 6.75 8.02
N SER A 143 -8.36 6.08 7.12
CA SER A 143 -8.85 5.85 5.75
C SER A 143 -9.86 4.71 5.79
N ARG A 144 -10.97 4.83 5.07
CA ARG A 144 -11.87 3.70 4.85
C ARG A 144 -11.44 2.93 3.60
N PHE A 145 -10.49 2.01 3.79
CA PHE A 145 -10.20 0.95 2.82
C PHE A 145 -10.87 -0.35 3.30
N GLY A 146 -12.21 -0.33 3.39
CA GLY A 146 -13.03 -1.36 4.03
C GLY A 146 -13.74 -2.34 3.08
N ALA A 147 -14.46 -3.31 3.67
CA ALA A 147 -15.50 -4.07 3.00
C ALA A 147 -16.70 -3.16 2.69
N HIS A 148 -17.52 -3.50 1.70
CA HIS A 148 -18.78 -2.80 1.41
C HIS A 148 -19.56 -2.57 2.70
N PHE A 149 -19.60 -1.33 3.19
CA PHE A 149 -20.73 -0.89 3.99
C PHE A 149 -21.84 -0.61 2.97
N PHE A 150 -22.98 -1.25 3.20
CA PHE A 150 -24.13 -1.36 2.31
C PHE A 150 -24.44 -0.10 1.47
N LYS A 151 -24.93 -0.36 0.25
CA LYS A 151 -25.49 0.60 -0.73
C LYS A 151 -26.21 1.77 -0.03
N GLY A 152 -25.84 3.00 -0.35
CA GLY A 152 -26.66 4.16 0.04
C GLY A 152 -26.00 5.53 0.05
N LEU A 153 -24.68 5.64 -0.03
CA LEU A 153 -24.02 6.94 -0.11
C LEU A 153 -22.97 6.90 -1.23
N GLY A 154 -23.33 7.57 -2.32
CA GLY A 154 -22.58 7.62 -3.57
C GLY A 154 -21.17 8.16 -3.42
N TRP A 155 -20.33 7.70 -4.34
CA TRP A 155 -19.31 8.51 -4.97
C TRP A 155 -19.92 9.04 -6.26
#